data_AF-A0A0D0THV1-F1
#
_entry.id   AF-A0A0D0THV1-F1
#
_cell.length_a   1.000
_cell.length_b   1.000
_cell.length_c   1.000
_cell.angle_alpha   90.00
_cell.angle_beta   90.00
_cell.angle_gamma   90.00
#
_symmetry.space_group_name_H-M   'P 1'
#
loop_
_entity.id
_entity.type
_entity.pdbx_description
1 polymer ?
#
loop_
_entity_poly.entity_id
_entity_poly.type
_entity_poly.pdbx_seq_one_letter_code
_entity_poly.pdbx_strand_id
1 'polypeptide(L)'
;MKSEALLEQAALEVWKRADAQLGRWERDRLVMCQSIEHYATSVTNEVLRSLLEETPHPKRLAALIKQLLVSQVHEVKATLFCHPFEIDEIEQYLSKSKSTVWKLQPDEMITLQTLVLKTDEGDFVISWNSMLDNFFNRTKTP
;
A
#
# COMPACT_ATOMS: atom_id res chain seq x y z
N MET A 1 9.79 29.75 -61.28
CA MET A 1 9.57 30.78 -60.24
C MET A 1 8.18 30.74 -59.59
N LYS A 2 7.07 31.25 -60.17
CA LYS A 2 5.78 31.32 -59.42
C LYS A 2 5.17 29.94 -59.10
N SER A 3 5.30 28.97 -60.00
CA SER A 3 4.84 27.59 -59.77
C SER A 3 5.68 26.82 -58.74
N GLU A 4 6.95 27.17 -58.60
CA GLU A 4 7.91 26.48 -57.74
C GLU A 4 7.73 26.93 -56.28
N ALA A 5 7.54 28.23 -56.07
CA ALA A 5 7.18 28.78 -54.77
C ALA A 5 5.84 28.23 -54.23
N LEU A 6 4.86 27.99 -55.12
CA LEU A 6 3.58 27.38 -54.74
C LEU A 6 3.73 25.91 -54.34
N LEU A 7 4.63 25.16 -54.99
CA LEU A 7 4.93 23.78 -54.62
C LEU A 7 5.66 23.69 -53.28
N GLU A 8 6.66 24.55 -53.05
CA GLU A 8 7.37 24.63 -51.77
C GLU A 8 6.42 24.99 -50.62
N GLN A 9 5.51 25.95 -50.84
CA GLN A 9 4.51 26.31 -49.85
C GLN A 9 3.55 25.14 -49.54
N ALA A 10 3.07 24.44 -50.57
CA ALA A 10 2.21 23.27 -50.39
C ALA A 10 2.92 22.15 -49.65
N ALA A 11 4.20 21.89 -49.96
CA ALA A 11 5.02 20.90 -49.27
C ALA A 11 5.21 21.25 -47.78
N LEU A 12 5.50 22.53 -47.49
CA LEU A 12 5.63 23.01 -46.12
C LEU A 12 4.32 22.86 -45.32
N GLU A 13 3.18 23.15 -45.94
CA GLU A 13 1.88 22.96 -45.29
C GLU A 13 1.58 21.50 -45.00
N VAL A 14 1.88 20.60 -45.95
CA VAL A 14 1.73 19.15 -45.74
C VAL A 14 2.61 18.70 -44.59
N TRP A 15 3.87 19.13 -44.55
CA TRP A 15 4.80 18.75 -43.48
C TRP A 15 4.34 19.25 -42.12
N LYS A 16 3.92 20.53 -42.00
CA LYS A 16 3.37 21.08 -40.76
C LYS A 16 2.14 20.33 -40.27
N ARG A 17 1.26 19.92 -41.18
CA ARG A 17 0.06 19.13 -40.83
C ARG A 17 0.45 17.74 -40.36
N ALA A 18 1.37 17.07 -41.04
CA ALA A 18 1.86 15.75 -40.66
C ALA A 18 2.54 15.76 -39.29
N ASP A 19 3.43 16.72 -39.04
CA ASP A 19 4.12 16.90 -37.75
C ASP A 19 3.10 17.13 -36.61
N ALA A 20 2.11 18.00 -36.84
CA ALA A 20 1.05 18.24 -35.85
C ALA A 20 0.18 16.99 -35.59
N GLN A 21 -0.05 16.12 -36.59
CA GLN A 21 -0.76 14.86 -36.39
C GLN A 21 0.08 13.85 -35.60
N LEU A 22 1.37 13.70 -35.94
CA LEU A 22 2.28 12.82 -35.21
C LEU A 22 2.44 13.26 -33.75
N GLY A 23 2.57 14.57 -33.50
CA GLY A 23 2.62 15.11 -32.15
C GLY A 23 1.31 14.98 -31.37
N ARG A 24 0.15 14.86 -32.03
CA ARG A 24 -1.12 14.49 -31.38
C ARG A 24 -1.12 13.01 -31.03
N TRP A 25 -0.79 12.14 -31.97
CA TRP A 25 -0.75 10.69 -31.76
C TRP A 25 0.18 10.26 -30.64
N GLU A 26 1.37 10.86 -30.55
CA GLU A 26 2.31 10.51 -29.48
C GLU A 26 1.78 10.91 -28.10
N ARG A 27 1.08 12.06 -28.01
CA ARG A 27 0.41 12.47 -26.76
C ARG A 27 -0.74 11.54 -26.41
N ASP A 28 -1.58 11.20 -27.37
CA ASP A 28 -2.71 10.29 -27.16
C ASP A 28 -2.22 8.90 -26.71
N ARG A 29 -1.13 8.41 -27.31
CA ARG A 29 -0.47 7.16 -26.93
C ARG A 29 0.05 7.21 -25.50
N LEU A 30 0.71 8.30 -25.10
CA LEU A 30 1.23 8.47 -23.74
C LEU A 30 0.08 8.47 -22.72
N VAL A 31 -1.00 9.20 -23.01
CA VAL A 31 -2.20 9.25 -22.15
C VAL A 31 -2.84 7.86 -22.05
N MET A 32 -2.93 7.12 -23.15
CA MET A 32 -3.46 5.75 -23.16
C MET A 32 -2.61 4.82 -22.30
N CYS A 33 -1.28 4.87 -22.43
CA CYS A 33 -0.38 4.05 -21.62
C CYS A 33 -0.53 4.36 -20.11
N GLN A 34 -0.53 5.64 -19.73
CA GLN A 34 -0.72 6.08 -18.35
C GLN A 34 -2.09 5.64 -17.80
N SER A 35 -3.14 5.74 -18.63
CA SER A 35 -4.48 5.30 -18.26
C SER A 35 -4.55 3.79 -18.01
N ILE A 36 -3.93 2.97 -18.86
CA ILE A 36 -3.87 1.52 -18.69
C ILE A 36 -3.14 1.16 -17.40
N GLU A 37 -1.99 1.77 -17.15
CA GLU A 37 -1.22 1.56 -15.92
C GLU A 37 -2.03 1.93 -14.68
N HIS A 38 -2.72 3.08 -14.72
CA HIS A 38 -3.59 3.54 -13.65
C HIS A 38 -4.74 2.55 -13.39
N TYR A 39 -5.42 2.06 -14.43
CA TYR A 39 -6.52 1.11 -14.28
C TYR A 39 -6.04 -0.25 -13.79
N ALA A 40 -4.94 -0.77 -14.34
CA ALA A 40 -4.36 -2.03 -13.88
C ALA A 40 -3.99 -1.97 -12.39
N THR A 41 -3.38 -0.86 -11.96
CA THR A 41 -3.04 -0.61 -10.56
C THR A 41 -4.28 -0.49 -9.68
N SER A 42 -5.30 0.24 -10.14
CA SER A 42 -6.53 0.48 -9.38
C SER A 42 -7.32 -0.81 -9.17
N VAL A 43 -7.53 -1.60 -10.23
CA VAL A 43 -8.22 -2.89 -10.16
C VAL A 43 -7.48 -3.87 -9.26
N THR A 44 -6.15 -3.94 -9.39
CA THR A 44 -5.33 -4.81 -8.53
C THR A 44 -5.45 -4.41 -7.06
N ASN A 45 -5.38 -3.10 -6.76
CA ASN A 45 -5.50 -2.60 -5.40
C ASN A 45 -6.90 -2.83 -4.81
N GLU A 46 -7.95 -2.73 -5.62
CA GLU A 46 -9.33 -3.03 -5.19
C GLU A 46 -9.48 -4.50 -4.83
N VAL A 47 -8.99 -5.42 -5.68
CA VAL A 47 -9.02 -6.86 -5.39
C VAL A 47 -8.23 -7.19 -4.13
N LEU A 48 -7.02 -6.64 -3.98
CA LEU A 48 -6.20 -6.84 -2.79
C LEU A 48 -6.90 -6.32 -1.53
N ARG A 49 -7.56 -5.16 -1.61
CA ARG A 49 -8.33 -4.61 -0.50
C ARG A 49 -9.46 -5.55 -0.10
N SER A 50 -10.27 -6.01 -1.05
CA SER A 50 -11.36 -6.96 -0.78
C SER A 50 -10.87 -8.21 -0.07
N LEU A 51 -9.77 -8.82 -0.56
CA LEU A 51 -9.20 -10.02 0.05
C LEU A 51 -8.71 -9.79 1.49
N LEU A 52 -8.13 -8.63 1.76
CA LEU A 52 -7.66 -8.27 3.10
C LEU A 52 -8.82 -7.92 4.04
N GLU A 53 -9.88 -7.30 3.53
CA GLU A 53 -11.12 -7.03 4.26
C GLU A 53 -11.92 -8.32 4.55
N GLU A 54 -11.85 -9.32 3.69
CA GLU A 54 -12.44 -10.65 3.93
C GLU A 54 -11.60 -11.52 4.86
N THR A 55 -10.37 -11.10 5.19
CA THR A 55 -9.50 -11.87 6.07
C THR A 55 -10.13 -12.00 7.46
N PRO A 56 -10.33 -13.22 7.99
CA PRO A 56 -10.91 -13.42 9.31
C PRO A 56 -10.11 -12.75 10.43
N HIS A 57 -10.82 -12.26 11.45
CA HIS A 57 -10.24 -11.53 12.57
C HIS A 57 -9.00 -12.19 13.22
N PRO A 58 -8.99 -13.51 13.52
CA PRO A 58 -7.81 -14.15 14.13
C PRO A 58 -6.57 -14.13 13.22
N LYS A 59 -6.76 -14.17 11.89
CA LYS A 59 -5.66 -14.09 10.93
C LYS A 59 -5.07 -12.68 10.85
N ARG A 60 -5.88 -11.64 11.09
CA ARG A 60 -5.41 -10.25 11.14
C ARG A 60 -4.50 -10.05 12.34
N LEU A 61 -4.94 -10.47 13.53
CA LEU A 61 -4.14 -10.38 14.76
C LEU A 61 -2.81 -11.16 14.61
N ALA A 62 -2.86 -12.37 14.06
CA ALA A 62 -1.67 -13.15 13.75
C ALA A 62 -0.68 -12.42 12.82
N ALA A 63 -1.18 -11.69 11.82
CA ALA A 63 -0.36 -10.90 10.91
C ALA A 63 0.26 -9.68 11.61
N LEU A 64 -0.48 -8.99 12.48
CA LEU A 64 0.03 -7.87 13.28
C LEU A 64 1.15 -8.32 14.22
N ILE A 65 0.96 -9.44 14.92
CA ILE A 65 1.99 -10.01 15.80
C ILE A 65 3.24 -10.38 14.99
N LYS A 66 3.08 -11.04 13.84
CA LYS A 66 4.20 -11.34 12.92
C LYS A 66 4.95 -10.07 12.51
N GLN A 67 4.24 -9.00 12.19
CA GLN A 67 4.87 -7.75 11.80
C GLN A 67 5.69 -7.14 12.95
N LEU A 68 5.18 -7.19 14.19
CA LEU A 68 5.91 -6.74 15.37
C LEU A 68 7.17 -7.59 15.63
N LEU A 69 7.08 -8.90 15.43
CA LEU A 69 8.21 -9.82 15.55
C LEU A 69 9.30 -9.54 14.51
N VAL A 70 8.92 -9.31 13.25
CA VAL A 70 9.87 -9.00 12.17
C VAL A 70 10.49 -7.62 12.32
N SER A 71 9.75 -6.66 12.89
CA SER A 71 10.23 -5.29 13.07
C SER A 71 11.19 -5.14 14.25
N GLN A 72 11.32 -6.16 15.11
CA GLN A 72 12.25 -6.15 16.24
C GLN A 72 13.64 -6.61 15.81
N VAL A 73 14.63 -5.75 16.06
CA VAL A 73 16.05 -6.03 15.77
C VAL A 73 16.68 -6.89 16.87
N HIS A 74 16.18 -6.82 18.10
CA HIS A 74 16.65 -7.59 19.26
C HIS A 74 15.48 -8.13 20.09
N GLU A 75 15.73 -9.17 20.88
CA GLU A 75 14.75 -9.75 21.80
C GLU A 75 14.57 -8.80 23.01
N VAL A 76 13.53 -7.96 22.97
CA VAL A 76 13.26 -6.95 24.00
C VAL A 76 12.23 -7.47 25.01
N LYS A 77 12.46 -7.21 26.30
CA LYS A 77 11.42 -7.36 27.32
C LYS A 77 10.41 -6.22 27.13
N ALA A 78 9.21 -6.58 26.69
CA ALA A 78 8.18 -5.62 26.36
C ALA A 78 6.85 -6.02 26.99
N THR A 79 5.94 -5.06 27.07
CA THR A 79 4.54 -5.33 27.42
C THR A 79 3.71 -5.09 26.17
N LEU A 80 3.05 -6.13 25.68
CA LEU A 80 2.10 -6.05 24.57
C LEU A 80 0.71 -5.76 25.15
N PHE A 81 0.15 -4.63 24.77
CA PHE A 81 -1.21 -4.25 25.11
C PHE A 81 -2.15 -4.50 23.92
N CYS A 82 -3.35 -5.00 24.23
CA CYS A 82 -4.40 -5.26 23.25
C CYS A 82 -5.78 -5.02 23.86
N HIS A 83 -6.82 -4.99 23.02
CA HIS A 83 -8.19 -4.94 23.51
C HIS A 83 -8.53 -6.23 24.29
N PRO A 84 -9.28 -6.17 25.42
CA PRO A 84 -9.64 -7.35 26.22
C PRO A 84 -10.31 -8.49 25.44
N PHE A 85 -11.21 -8.17 24.49
CA PHE A 85 -11.84 -9.18 23.61
C PHE A 85 -10.88 -9.98 22.73
N GLU A 86 -9.64 -9.52 22.53
CA GLU A 86 -8.67 -10.13 21.62
C GLU A 86 -7.58 -10.92 22.37
N ILE A 87 -7.59 -10.87 23.71
CA ILE A 87 -6.50 -11.38 24.54
C ILE A 87 -6.28 -12.88 24.37
N ASP A 88 -7.36 -13.67 24.36
CA ASP A 88 -7.30 -15.13 24.25
C ASP A 88 -6.74 -15.56 22.88
N GLU A 89 -7.12 -14.87 21.80
CA GLU A 89 -6.62 -15.13 20.46
C GLU A 89 -5.13 -14.83 20.34
N ILE A 90 -4.70 -13.71 20.94
CA ILE A 90 -3.30 -13.28 20.95
C ILE A 90 -2.45 -14.24 21.79
N GLU A 91 -2.93 -14.65 22.97
CA GLU A 91 -2.24 -15.61 23.82
C GLU A 91 -2.08 -16.98 23.14
N GLN A 92 -3.14 -17.45 22.47
CA GLN A 92 -3.08 -18.70 21.69
C GLN A 92 -2.06 -18.61 20.54
N TYR A 93 -1.89 -17.43 19.94
CA TYR A 93 -0.91 -17.23 18.88
C TYR A 93 0.52 -17.16 19.43
N LEU A 94 0.72 -16.37 20.50
CA LEU A 94 2.03 -16.20 21.13
C LEU A 94 2.56 -17.49 21.75
N SER A 95 1.69 -18.33 22.33
CA SER A 95 2.08 -19.64 22.88
C SER A 95 2.64 -20.60 21.81
N LYS A 96 2.28 -20.42 20.54
CA LYS A 96 2.84 -21.20 19.41
C LYS A 96 4.20 -20.68 18.96
N SER A 97 4.50 -19.40 19.19
CA SER A 97 5.79 -18.78 18.88
C SER A 97 6.70 -18.79 20.11
N LYS A 98 7.71 -19.67 20.13
CA LYS A 98 8.64 -19.87 21.26
C LYS A 98 9.60 -18.68 21.57
N SER A 99 9.34 -17.47 21.07
CA SER A 99 10.41 -16.49 20.84
C SER A 99 10.18 -15.10 21.45
N THR A 100 9.23 -14.92 22.37
CA THR A 100 8.99 -13.58 22.94
C THR A 100 8.79 -13.57 24.44
N VAL A 101 9.60 -12.74 25.11
CA VAL A 101 9.54 -12.40 26.53
C VAL A 101 8.43 -11.37 26.84
N TRP A 102 7.44 -11.23 25.96
CA TRP A 102 6.42 -10.19 26.11
C TRP A 102 5.38 -10.57 27.14
N LYS A 103 5.06 -9.61 28.00
CA LYS A 103 3.91 -9.72 28.90
C LYS A 103 2.69 -9.21 28.16
N LEU A 104 1.64 -10.02 28.07
CA LEU A 104 0.37 -9.61 27.48
C LEU A 104 -0.47 -8.89 28.55
N GLN A 105 -1.02 -7.73 28.22
CA GLN A 105 -1.93 -6.98 29.10
C GLN A 105 -3.15 -6.46 28.33
N PRO A 106 -4.37 -6.63 28.86
CA PRO A 106 -5.55 -6.02 28.26
C PRO A 106 -5.63 -4.53 28.61
N ASP A 107 -6.11 -3.72 27.66
CA ASP A 107 -6.43 -2.30 27.86
C ASP A 107 -7.69 -1.93 27.06
N GLU A 108 -8.75 -1.51 27.75
CA GLU A 108 -10.03 -1.11 27.16
C GLU A 108 -9.94 0.16 26.31
N MET A 109 -8.89 0.98 26.49
CA MET A 109 -8.67 2.17 25.68
C MET A 109 -8.09 1.85 24.29
N ILE A 110 -7.57 0.64 24.09
CA ILE A 110 -7.03 0.20 22.81
C ILE A 110 -8.18 -0.28 21.93
N THR A 111 -8.26 0.23 20.71
CA THR A 111 -9.27 -0.20 19.75
C THR A 111 -9.02 -1.63 19.27
N LEU A 112 -10.08 -2.34 18.89
CA LEU A 112 -9.94 -3.66 18.26
C LEU A 112 -8.99 -3.62 17.05
N GLN A 113 -8.24 -4.71 16.87
CA GLN A 113 -7.24 -4.92 15.82
C GLN A 113 -6.10 -3.91 15.90
N THR A 114 -5.80 -3.45 17.11
CA THR A 114 -4.67 -2.58 17.43
C THR A 114 -3.85 -3.21 18.53
N LEU A 115 -2.53 -3.21 18.34
CA LEU A 115 -1.55 -3.71 19.30
C LEU A 115 -0.59 -2.58 19.64
N VAL A 116 -0.30 -2.43 20.93
CA VAL A 116 0.67 -1.47 21.44
C VAL A 116 1.76 -2.22 22.17
N LEU A 117 2.97 -2.23 21.60
CA LEU A 117 4.13 -2.83 22.23
C LEU A 117 4.90 -1.72 22.96
N LYS A 118 4.86 -1.73 24.29
CA LYS A 118 5.63 -0.82 25.12
C LYS A 118 6.99 -1.41 25.45
N THR A 119 8.04 -0.65 25.16
CA THR A 119 9.43 -0.99 25.46
C THR A 119 10.12 0.18 26.15
N ASP A 120 11.26 -0.06 26.78
CA ASP A 120 12.06 1.00 27.41
C ASP A 120 12.60 2.03 26.39
N GLU A 121 12.66 1.66 25.11
CA GLU A 121 13.17 2.48 24.00
C GLU A 121 12.05 3.28 23.31
N GLY A 122 10.78 2.99 23.63
CA GLY A 122 9.61 3.63 23.04
C GLY A 122 8.45 2.67 22.79
N ASP A 123 7.31 3.25 22.44
CA ASP A 123 6.07 2.53 22.17
C ASP A 123 5.89 2.32 20.66
N PHE A 124 5.62 1.08 20.26
CA PHE A 124 5.25 0.75 18.89
C PHE A 124 3.76 0.47 18.81
N VAL A 125 3.06 1.21 17.95
CA VAL A 125 1.61 1.01 17.72
C VAL A 125 1.42 0.48 16.31
N ILE A 126 0.68 -0.62 16.20
CA ILE A 126 0.25 -1.16 14.90
C ILE A 126 -1.23 -1.48 14.95
N SER A 127 -1.96 -1.11 13.90
CA SER A 127 -3.35 -1.53 13.71
C SER A 127 -3.54 -2.10 12.32
N TRP A 128 -4.54 -2.98 12.18
CA TRP A 128 -4.89 -3.56 10.87
C TRP A 128 -5.22 -2.47 9.84
N ASN A 129 -6.06 -1.51 10.22
CA ASN A 129 -6.49 -0.44 9.32
C ASN A 129 -5.30 0.46 8.92
N SER A 130 -4.46 0.86 9.88
CA SER A 130 -3.26 1.66 9.56
C SER A 130 -2.27 0.91 8.67
N MET A 131 -2.19 -0.42 8.79
CA MET A 131 -1.36 -1.24 7.90
C MET A 131 -1.91 -1.26 6.47
N LEU A 132 -3.23 -1.40 6.30
CA LEU A 132 -3.90 -1.31 5.00
C LEU A 132 -3.70 0.07 4.37
N ASP A 133 -3.94 1.14 5.13
CA ASP A 133 -3.78 2.51 4.66
C ASP A 133 -2.34 2.76 4.18
N ASN A 134 -1.35 2.35 4.97
CA ASN A 134 0.05 2.49 4.58
C ASN A 134 0.41 1.69 3.33
N PHE A 135 -0.11 0.48 3.19
CA PHE A 135 0.13 -0.35 2.01
C PHE A 135 -0.39 0.32 0.73
N PHE A 136 -1.63 0.82 0.75
CA PHE A 136 -2.26 1.46 -0.42
C PHE A 136 -1.82 2.92 -0.65
N ASN A 137 -1.33 3.62 0.37
CA ASN A 137 -0.78 4.97 0.20
C ASN A 137 0.63 4.94 -0.39
N ARG A 138 1.44 3.91 -0.13
CA ARG A 138 2.75 3.73 -0.78
C ARG A 138 2.64 3.45 -2.28
N THR A 139 1.53 2.89 -2.75
CA THR A 139 1.31 2.66 -4.18
C THR A 139 0.83 3.90 -4.95
N LYS A 140 0.64 5.05 -4.27
CA LYS A 140 0.21 6.31 -4.89
C LYS A 140 1.36 7.26 -5.23
N THR A 141 2.62 6.89 -5.01
CA THR A 141 3.74 7.73 -5.44
C THR A 141 3.88 7.71 -6.97
N PRO A 142 3.86 8.89 -7.63
CA PRO A 142 4.02 9.02 -9.08
C PRO A 142 5.44 8.71 -9.56
#